data_AF-A0A6S7FMY5-F1
#
_entry.id   AF-A0A6S7FMY5-F1
#
_cell.length_a   1.000
_cell.length_b   1.000
_cell.length_c   1.000
_cell.angle_alpha   90.00
_cell.angle_beta   90.00
_cell.angle_gamma   90.00
#
_symmetry.space_group_name_H-M   'P 1'
#
loop_
_entity.id
_entity.type
_entity.pdbx_description
1 polymer ?
#
loop_
_entity_poly.entity_id
_entity_poly.type
_entity_poly.pdbx_seq_one_letter_code
_entity_poly.pdbx_strand_id
1 'polypeptide(L)'
;MGTGIVTDEILPPLKHQGVEGRVRYLVLLHPIHDTNHKDGNNADTSDQNPSTQQSDPSRETKGNEEAPQEERIRITTTHFALDFMKGLEIGKISEKLDHLSEENKKLREKLKKFKEDNAALNQTIGSLQDRNQKQEETIRDLESFQEKLQKDLENVKKEKEQLRIEFSEKNETLTEQLEALTKDFEAVENENKELKRSLEELTTSNNSLKQDINSIKKEMGNLKAGHKKICEKLECKEARLALGQIAWLLEAEIWKAVLPDKTMGKTGILFSMKRWLKKNTSSPEVIAAQKRWDDLKRTLKWDEDDHTDALKCLKELRKEDAHPENVDLEVARKQLIEGNHVAEMDKKTCEDIIDMIVTARELNNSK
;
A
#
# COMPACT_ATOMS: atom_id res chain seq x y z
N MET A 1 17.28 -34.30 7.33
CA MET A 1 16.36 -35.01 6.43
C MET A 1 15.00 -34.38 6.58
N GLY A 2 14.47 -33.80 5.51
CA GLY A 2 13.25 -32.97 5.54
C GLY A 2 13.22 -32.03 4.36
N THR A 3 13.26 -32.61 3.16
CA THR A 3 13.05 -31.95 1.86
C THR A 3 11.56 -31.66 1.68
N GLY A 4 11.21 -30.48 1.18
CA GLY A 4 9.83 -30.14 0.84
C GLY A 4 9.72 -28.80 0.15
N ILE A 5 10.13 -28.77 -1.13
CA ILE A 5 9.82 -27.72 -2.10
C ILE A 5 8.38 -27.94 -2.56
N VAL A 6 7.53 -26.91 -2.52
CA VAL A 6 6.29 -26.84 -3.30
C VAL A 6 6.19 -25.42 -3.88
N THR A 7 6.38 -25.35 -5.19
CA THR A 7 5.99 -24.26 -6.09
C THR A 7 4.50 -24.35 -6.41
N ASP A 8 3.88 -23.21 -6.74
CA ASP A 8 2.74 -22.99 -7.66
C ASP A 8 2.06 -21.67 -7.22
N GLU A 9 2.34 -20.53 -7.84
CA GLU A 9 1.83 -20.08 -9.15
C GLU A 9 0.29 -19.94 -9.19
N ILE A 10 -0.23 -18.79 -8.75
CA ILE A 10 -1.53 -18.26 -9.18
C ILE A 10 -1.41 -16.74 -9.39
N LEU A 11 -1.12 -16.35 -10.62
CA LEU A 11 -1.28 -15.00 -11.15
C LEU A 11 -2.66 -14.91 -11.83
N PRO A 12 -3.53 -13.95 -11.48
CA PRO A 12 -4.72 -13.70 -12.27
C PRO A 12 -4.38 -12.82 -13.48
N PRO A 13 -4.90 -13.13 -14.70
CA PRO A 13 -4.70 -12.30 -15.87
C PRO A 13 -5.90 -11.35 -16.12
N LEU A 14 -5.64 -10.36 -16.98
CA LEU A 14 -6.56 -9.55 -17.79
C LEU A 14 -7.11 -8.25 -17.19
N LYS A 15 -6.75 -7.13 -17.82
CA LYS A 15 -7.61 -6.43 -18.79
C LYS A 15 -6.81 -5.39 -19.58
N HIS A 16 -6.46 -5.72 -20.83
CA HIS A 16 -6.15 -4.71 -21.83
C HIS A 16 -7.46 -4.13 -22.33
N GLN A 17 -7.76 -2.88 -21.97
CA GLN A 17 -8.74 -2.08 -22.68
C GLN A 17 -8.09 -1.51 -23.93
N GLY A 18 -8.51 -2.02 -25.07
CA GLY A 18 -8.26 -1.43 -26.37
C GLY A 18 -8.96 -0.08 -26.49
N VAL A 19 -8.25 0.88 -27.08
CA VAL A 19 -8.86 2.06 -27.67
C VAL A 19 -8.43 2.09 -29.13
N GLU A 20 -9.27 1.47 -29.97
CA GLU A 20 -9.25 1.63 -31.42
C GLU A 20 -9.68 3.07 -31.77
N GLY A 21 -8.69 3.93 -32.02
CA GLY A 21 -8.90 5.24 -32.60
C GLY A 21 -9.07 5.15 -34.13
N ARG A 22 -10.32 5.24 -34.57
CA ARG A 22 -10.77 5.21 -35.97
C ARG A 22 -10.03 6.21 -36.86
N VAL A 23 -9.33 5.70 -37.88
CA VAL A 23 -8.96 6.46 -39.09
C VAL A 23 -10.21 6.63 -39.95
N ARG A 24 -10.72 7.86 -40.07
CA ARG A 24 -11.76 8.18 -41.06
C ARG A 24 -11.12 8.41 -42.42
N TYR A 25 -11.22 7.43 -43.30
CA TYR A 25 -11.13 7.65 -44.74
C TYR A 25 -12.41 8.35 -45.20
N LEU A 26 -12.27 9.57 -45.74
CA LEU A 26 -13.29 10.16 -46.61
C LEU A 26 -12.88 9.89 -48.06
N VAL A 27 -13.58 8.97 -48.69
CA VAL A 27 -13.62 8.77 -50.15
C VAL A 27 -15.08 8.98 -50.55
N LEU A 28 -15.29 9.40 -51.81
CA LEU A 28 -16.55 9.44 -52.57
C LEU A 28 -17.31 10.78 -52.44
N LEU A 29 -17.73 11.50 -53.48
CA LEU A 29 -18.01 11.19 -54.89
C LEU A 29 -18.03 12.49 -55.73
N HIS A 30 -17.60 12.41 -56.99
CA HIS A 30 -18.08 13.30 -58.05
C HIS A 30 -19.56 12.96 -58.38
N PRO A 31 -20.31 13.93 -58.93
CA PRO A 31 -21.07 13.64 -60.14
C PRO A 31 -20.77 14.62 -61.26
N ILE A 32 -20.45 14.03 -62.41
CA ILE A 32 -20.61 14.57 -63.76
C ILE A 32 -22.08 14.36 -64.14
N HIS A 33 -22.71 15.39 -64.70
CA HIS A 33 -23.87 15.40 -65.63
C HIS A 33 -24.36 16.87 -65.66
N ASP A 34 -24.89 17.44 -66.73
CA ASP A 34 -24.92 17.09 -68.14
C ASP A 34 -25.31 18.38 -68.87
N THR A 35 -25.01 18.37 -70.17
CA THR A 35 -25.55 19.17 -71.26
C THR A 35 -26.83 19.99 -71.03
N ASN A 36 -26.81 21.23 -71.52
CA ASN A 36 -28.02 21.82 -72.13
C ASN A 36 -27.66 22.67 -73.35
N HIS A 37 -28.06 22.10 -74.49
CA HIS A 37 -28.23 22.70 -75.80
C HIS A 37 -29.62 23.35 -75.87
N LYS A 38 -29.74 24.51 -76.53
CA LYS A 38 -30.87 24.99 -77.37
C LYS A 38 -30.59 26.45 -77.73
N ASP A 39 -30.30 26.80 -78.99
CA ASP A 39 -31.15 26.85 -80.20
C ASP A 39 -31.93 28.17 -80.34
N GLY A 40 -31.85 28.74 -81.54
CA GLY A 40 -32.58 29.93 -82.02
C GLY A 40 -31.62 30.87 -82.76
N ASN A 41 -31.17 30.60 -83.98
CA ASN A 41 -31.94 30.58 -85.24
C ASN A 41 -32.83 31.83 -85.43
N ASN A 42 -32.40 32.73 -86.30
CA ASN A 42 -33.28 33.41 -87.25
C ASN A 42 -32.51 33.62 -88.56
N ALA A 43 -33.05 33.00 -89.61
CA ALA A 43 -32.64 33.10 -91.00
C ALA A 43 -33.57 34.07 -91.74
N ASP A 44 -33.13 34.44 -92.95
CA ASP A 44 -33.97 34.67 -94.15
C ASP A 44 -34.84 35.93 -94.18
N THR A 45 -34.97 36.71 -95.27
CA THR A 45 -34.91 36.51 -96.74
C THR A 45 -34.61 37.92 -97.36
N SER A 46 -34.45 38.23 -98.64
CA SER A 46 -34.82 37.61 -99.91
C SER A 46 -34.11 38.35 -101.07
N ASP A 47 -33.91 37.61 -102.15
CA ASP A 47 -33.54 37.99 -103.52
C ASP A 47 -34.16 39.27 -104.11
N GLN A 48 -33.44 39.92 -105.04
CA GLN A 48 -33.77 39.87 -106.49
C GLN A 48 -32.66 40.50 -107.38
N ASN A 49 -32.18 39.66 -108.31
CA ASN A 49 -31.42 39.92 -109.55
C ASN A 49 -32.33 40.60 -110.61
N PRO A 50 -32.01 40.81 -111.92
CA PRO A 50 -30.75 40.81 -112.70
C PRO A 50 -30.66 41.86 -113.87
N SER A 51 -29.60 41.74 -114.68
CA SER A 51 -29.57 41.87 -116.17
C SER A 51 -29.36 43.23 -116.87
N THR A 52 -28.15 43.35 -117.45
CA THR A 52 -27.80 43.56 -118.87
C THR A 52 -28.89 44.05 -119.86
N GLN A 53 -28.60 45.11 -120.61
CA GLN A 53 -28.87 45.19 -122.07
C GLN A 53 -28.13 46.34 -122.77
N GLN A 54 -27.47 46.01 -123.88
CA GLN A 54 -27.03 46.90 -124.97
C GLN A 54 -28.25 47.53 -125.67
N SER A 55 -28.07 48.71 -126.28
CA SER A 55 -28.22 48.96 -127.75
C SER A 55 -28.39 50.46 -128.04
N ASP A 56 -27.52 50.99 -128.90
CA ASP A 56 -27.72 52.14 -129.81
C ASP A 56 -28.83 51.79 -130.87
N PRO A 57 -29.37 52.68 -131.77
CA PRO A 57 -28.77 53.89 -132.36
C PRO A 57 -29.70 55.09 -132.75
N SER A 58 -29.04 56.22 -133.09
CA SER A 58 -29.29 57.20 -134.18
C SER A 58 -30.63 57.97 -134.38
N ARG A 59 -30.54 59.32 -134.50
CA ARG A 59 -31.12 60.09 -135.63
C ARG A 59 -30.47 61.48 -135.82
N GLU A 60 -30.52 61.93 -137.08
CA GLU A 60 -29.83 63.01 -137.82
C GLU A 60 -30.20 64.46 -137.47
N THR A 61 -29.39 65.44 -137.90
CA THR A 61 -29.75 66.46 -138.91
C THR A 61 -28.52 67.18 -139.50
N LYS A 62 -28.69 67.66 -140.74
CA LYS A 62 -27.70 68.13 -141.75
C LYS A 62 -27.35 69.63 -141.63
N GLY A 63 -26.22 70.02 -142.21
CA GLY A 63 -25.92 71.39 -142.66
C GLY A 63 -24.62 71.47 -143.46
N ASN A 64 -24.72 71.83 -144.75
CA ASN A 64 -23.65 71.98 -145.75
C ASN A 64 -22.66 73.12 -145.43
N GLU A 65 -21.41 72.99 -145.91
CA GLU A 65 -20.77 73.97 -146.83
C GLU A 65 -19.41 73.44 -147.34
N GLU A 66 -19.18 73.61 -148.64
CA GLU A 66 -18.01 73.11 -149.42
C GLU A 66 -16.82 74.08 -149.37
N ALA A 67 -15.58 73.57 -149.21
CA ALA A 67 -14.32 74.21 -149.65
C ALA A 67 -13.13 73.20 -149.59
N PRO A 68 -11.93 73.44 -150.18
CA PRO A 68 -11.39 72.65 -151.31
C PRO A 68 -10.35 71.55 -150.96
N GLN A 69 -10.10 70.68 -151.93
CA GLN A 69 -9.45 69.35 -151.84
C GLN A 69 -7.94 69.28 -151.50
N GLU A 70 -7.20 70.38 -151.32
CA GLU A 70 -5.75 70.34 -150.97
C GLU A 70 -5.47 70.43 -149.46
N GLU A 71 -6.45 70.81 -148.64
CA GLU A 71 -6.34 70.82 -147.17
C GLU A 71 -6.56 69.41 -146.57
N ARG A 72 -7.24 68.50 -147.30
CA ARG A 72 -7.63 67.16 -146.81
C ARG A 72 -6.45 66.24 -146.56
N ILE A 73 -5.34 66.36 -147.29
CA ILE A 73 -4.12 65.55 -147.07
C ILE A 73 -3.36 66.02 -145.82
N ARG A 74 -3.38 67.33 -145.53
CA ARG A 74 -2.84 67.87 -144.26
C ARG A 74 -3.74 67.52 -143.07
N ILE A 75 -5.06 67.65 -143.21
CA ILE A 75 -6.03 67.33 -142.14
C ILE A 75 -6.03 65.83 -141.82
N THR A 76 -5.93 64.93 -142.79
CA THR A 76 -5.84 63.48 -142.51
C THR A 76 -4.50 63.08 -141.89
N THR A 77 -3.39 63.72 -142.26
CA THR A 77 -2.09 63.50 -141.64
C THR A 77 -2.03 64.06 -140.20
N THR A 78 -2.63 65.22 -139.94
CA THR A 78 -2.75 65.78 -138.59
C THR A 78 -3.76 65.03 -137.74
N HIS A 79 -4.87 64.52 -138.30
CA HIS A 79 -5.83 63.68 -137.57
C HIS A 79 -5.21 62.33 -137.21
N PHE A 80 -4.45 61.71 -138.11
CA PHE A 80 -3.71 60.48 -137.81
C PHE A 80 -2.62 60.71 -136.74
N ALA A 81 -1.89 61.82 -136.79
CA ALA A 81 -0.92 62.17 -135.75
C ALA A 81 -1.61 62.46 -134.39
N LEU A 82 -2.77 63.11 -134.40
CA LEU A 82 -3.54 63.40 -133.20
C LEU A 82 -4.16 62.12 -132.60
N ASP A 83 -4.66 61.21 -133.43
CA ASP A 83 -5.20 59.92 -133.01
C ASP A 83 -4.10 58.95 -132.56
N PHE A 84 -2.91 59.02 -133.16
CA PHE A 84 -1.73 58.30 -132.67
C PHE A 84 -1.25 58.86 -131.32
N MET A 85 -1.24 60.18 -131.15
CA MET A 85 -0.92 60.83 -129.86
C MET A 85 -1.96 60.51 -128.79
N LYS A 86 -3.25 60.55 -129.14
CA LYS A 86 -4.34 60.10 -128.26
C LYS A 86 -4.23 58.62 -127.94
N GLY A 87 -3.88 57.78 -128.92
CA GLY A 87 -3.63 56.35 -128.72
C GLY A 87 -2.46 56.09 -127.76
N LEU A 88 -1.40 56.89 -127.85
CA LEU A 88 -0.28 56.88 -126.90
C LEU A 88 -0.70 57.36 -125.50
N GLU A 89 -1.50 58.41 -125.39
CA GLU A 89 -2.05 58.87 -124.10
C GLU A 89 -3.01 57.86 -123.49
N ILE A 90 -3.90 57.27 -124.29
CA ILE A 90 -4.81 56.19 -123.90
C ILE A 90 -4.01 54.97 -123.44
N GLY A 91 -2.94 54.60 -124.15
CA GLY A 91 -2.03 53.53 -123.74
C GLY A 91 -1.38 53.81 -122.38
N LYS A 92 -0.84 55.01 -122.18
CA LYS A 92 -0.27 55.43 -120.88
C LYS A 92 -1.30 55.49 -119.75
N ILE A 93 -2.53 55.88 -120.05
CA ILE A 93 -3.63 55.91 -119.09
C ILE A 93 -4.05 54.48 -118.73
N SER A 94 -4.14 53.59 -119.72
CA SER A 94 -4.44 52.17 -119.51
C SER A 94 -3.39 51.50 -118.64
N GLU A 95 -2.10 51.71 -118.93
CA GLU A 95 -1.01 51.18 -118.10
C GLU A 95 -1.08 51.67 -116.66
N LYS A 96 -1.40 52.95 -116.44
CA LYS A 96 -1.61 53.50 -115.09
C LYS A 96 -2.84 52.91 -114.42
N LEU A 97 -3.93 52.70 -115.15
CA LEU A 97 -5.16 52.10 -114.62
C LEU A 97 -4.92 50.64 -114.24
N ASP A 98 -4.21 49.88 -115.05
CA ASP A 98 -3.82 48.50 -114.78
C ASP A 98 -2.90 48.43 -113.56
N HIS A 99 -1.93 49.34 -113.46
CA HIS A 99 -1.06 49.44 -112.28
C HIS A 99 -1.86 49.74 -111.00
N LEU A 100 -2.75 50.73 -111.04
CA LEU A 100 -3.62 51.09 -109.92
C LEU A 100 -4.63 49.98 -109.57
N SER A 101 -5.11 49.24 -110.56
CA SER A 101 -6.00 48.09 -110.37
C SER A 101 -5.26 46.96 -109.64
N GLU A 102 -4.04 46.64 -110.08
CA GLU A 102 -3.20 45.63 -109.45
C GLU A 102 -2.75 46.05 -108.04
N GLU A 103 -2.45 47.34 -107.83
CA GLU A 103 -2.18 47.89 -106.51
C GLU A 103 -3.41 47.81 -105.59
N ASN A 104 -4.60 48.16 -106.07
CA ASN A 104 -5.85 48.01 -105.32
C ASN A 104 -6.13 46.55 -104.96
N LYS A 105 -5.86 45.61 -105.86
CA LYS A 105 -5.98 44.18 -105.59
C LYS A 105 -5.03 43.76 -104.46
N LYS A 106 -3.75 44.16 -104.52
CA LYS A 106 -2.76 43.91 -103.46
C LYS A 106 -3.16 44.54 -102.13
N LEU A 107 -3.72 45.75 -102.14
CA LEU A 107 -4.22 46.40 -100.93
C LEU A 107 -5.41 45.66 -100.32
N ARG A 108 -6.35 45.17 -101.15
CA ARG A 108 -7.47 44.35 -100.68
C ARG A 108 -7.00 43.03 -100.06
N GLU A 109 -6.03 42.36 -100.66
CA GLU A 109 -5.42 41.14 -100.11
C GLU A 109 -4.72 41.41 -98.77
N LYS A 110 -3.91 42.48 -98.69
CA LYS A 110 -3.29 42.91 -97.42
C LYS A 110 -4.33 43.23 -96.35
N LEU A 111 -5.40 43.93 -96.71
CA LEU A 111 -6.49 44.28 -95.78
C LEU A 111 -7.21 43.02 -95.30
N LYS A 112 -7.45 42.05 -96.18
CA LYS A 112 -8.04 40.76 -95.81
C LYS A 112 -7.17 40.02 -94.81
N LYS A 113 -5.87 39.87 -95.11
CA LYS A 113 -4.91 39.23 -94.21
C LYS A 113 -4.83 39.95 -92.86
N PHE A 114 -4.80 41.28 -92.88
CA PHE A 114 -4.79 42.08 -91.64
C PHE A 114 -6.06 41.86 -90.79
N LYS A 115 -7.24 41.71 -91.42
CA LYS A 115 -8.48 41.37 -90.71
C LYS A 115 -8.44 39.96 -90.11
N GLU A 116 -7.91 38.99 -90.85
CA GLU A 116 -7.73 37.61 -90.36
C GLU A 116 -6.75 37.57 -89.18
N ASP A 117 -5.60 38.25 -89.29
CA ASP A 117 -4.61 38.37 -88.22
C ASP A 117 -5.21 39.07 -86.98
N ASN A 118 -6.00 40.13 -87.16
CA ASN A 118 -6.67 40.84 -86.05
C ASN A 118 -7.73 39.95 -85.38
N ALA A 119 -8.48 39.16 -86.14
CA ALA A 119 -9.43 38.19 -85.56
C ALA A 119 -8.71 37.13 -84.72
N ALA A 120 -7.59 36.57 -85.21
CA ALA A 120 -6.78 35.60 -84.48
C ALA A 120 -6.15 36.19 -83.21
N LEU A 121 -5.68 37.43 -83.27
CA LEU A 121 -5.17 38.17 -82.11
C LEU A 121 -6.27 38.37 -81.06
N ASN A 122 -7.47 38.81 -81.45
CA ASN A 122 -8.57 38.99 -80.51
C ASN A 122 -8.99 37.67 -79.83
N GLN A 123 -8.99 36.56 -80.56
CA GLN A 123 -9.25 35.24 -79.97
C GLN A 123 -8.16 34.85 -78.96
N THR A 124 -6.89 35.14 -79.27
CA THR A 124 -5.76 34.89 -78.36
C THR A 124 -5.87 35.75 -77.10
N ILE A 125 -6.23 37.03 -77.25
CA ILE A 125 -6.46 37.95 -76.13
C ILE A 125 -7.57 37.41 -75.22
N GLY A 126 -8.71 36.99 -75.78
CA GLY A 126 -9.79 36.39 -74.99
C GLY A 126 -9.35 35.13 -74.23
N SER A 127 -8.63 34.23 -74.90
CA SER A 127 -8.13 33.00 -74.27
C SER A 127 -7.12 33.27 -73.13
N LEU A 128 -6.29 34.31 -73.29
CA LEU A 128 -5.36 34.76 -72.24
C LEU A 128 -6.09 35.41 -71.07
N GLN A 129 -7.14 36.19 -71.33
CA GLN A 129 -7.98 36.78 -70.28
C GLN A 129 -8.67 35.70 -69.44
N ASP A 130 -9.27 34.69 -70.07
CA ASP A 130 -9.90 33.56 -69.38
C ASP A 130 -8.89 32.78 -68.52
N ARG A 131 -7.67 32.59 -69.05
CA ARG A 131 -6.59 31.92 -68.31
C ARG A 131 -6.14 32.75 -67.10
N ASN A 132 -5.96 34.06 -67.27
CA ASN A 132 -5.59 34.96 -66.18
C ASN A 132 -6.66 34.95 -65.08
N GLN A 133 -7.95 35.00 -65.45
CA GLN A 133 -9.04 34.94 -64.47
C GLN A 133 -9.00 33.64 -63.65
N LYS A 134 -8.81 32.49 -64.31
CA LYS A 134 -8.67 31.19 -63.62
C LYS A 134 -7.45 31.14 -62.69
N GLN A 135 -6.35 31.76 -63.10
CA GLN A 135 -5.14 31.85 -62.26
C GLN A 135 -5.37 32.73 -61.04
N GLU A 136 -6.05 33.88 -61.19
CA GLU A 136 -6.44 34.74 -60.07
C GLU A 136 -7.36 34.02 -59.07
N GLU A 137 -8.34 33.26 -59.54
CA GLU A 137 -9.20 32.43 -58.70
C GLU A 137 -8.38 31.40 -57.92
N THR A 138 -7.47 30.70 -58.58
CA THR A 138 -6.58 29.72 -57.95
C THR A 138 -5.68 30.39 -56.89
N ILE A 139 -5.16 31.58 -57.17
CA ILE A 139 -4.34 32.34 -56.21
C ILE A 139 -5.16 32.70 -54.97
N ARG A 140 -6.38 33.21 -55.14
CA ARG A 140 -7.28 33.53 -54.01
C ARG A 140 -7.59 32.29 -53.15
N ASP A 141 -7.83 31.14 -53.78
CA ASP A 141 -8.09 29.90 -53.05
C ASP A 141 -6.86 29.43 -52.25
N LEU A 142 -5.66 29.52 -52.86
CA LEU A 142 -4.41 29.18 -52.19
C LEU A 142 -4.09 30.13 -51.02
N GLU A 143 -4.34 31.43 -51.17
CA GLU A 143 -4.21 32.41 -50.09
C GLU A 143 -5.15 32.09 -48.93
N SER A 144 -6.42 31.80 -49.20
CA SER A 144 -7.38 31.40 -48.18
C SER A 144 -6.96 30.09 -47.47
N PHE A 145 -6.43 29.12 -48.22
CA PHE A 145 -5.91 27.88 -47.64
C PHE A 145 -4.67 28.10 -46.78
N GLN A 146 -3.76 28.99 -47.20
CA GLN A 146 -2.58 29.37 -46.44
C GLN A 146 -2.96 30.03 -45.11
N GLU A 147 -3.94 30.94 -45.10
CA GLU A 147 -4.43 31.56 -43.86
C GLU A 147 -5.00 30.54 -42.88
N LYS A 148 -5.79 29.57 -43.38
CA LYS A 148 -6.33 28.47 -42.56
C LYS A 148 -5.21 27.63 -41.95
N LEU A 149 -4.22 27.24 -42.75
CA LEU A 149 -3.07 26.48 -42.26
C LEU A 149 -2.25 27.24 -41.22
N GLN A 150 -2.07 28.55 -41.39
CA GLN A 150 -1.38 29.38 -40.41
C GLN A 150 -2.14 29.42 -39.08
N LYS A 151 -3.48 29.54 -39.13
CA LYS A 151 -4.32 29.50 -37.92
C LYS A 151 -4.27 28.13 -37.24
N ASP A 152 -4.34 27.05 -37.99
CA ASP A 152 -4.26 25.69 -37.45
C ASP A 152 -2.88 25.42 -36.82
N LEU A 153 -1.79 25.87 -37.46
CA LEU A 153 -0.45 25.79 -36.90
C LEU A 153 -0.35 26.52 -35.55
N GLU A 154 -0.93 27.71 -35.45
CA GLU A 154 -0.90 28.50 -34.22
C GLU A 154 -1.73 27.85 -33.10
N ASN A 155 -2.87 27.25 -33.44
CA ASN A 155 -3.67 26.48 -32.48
C ASN A 155 -2.90 25.25 -31.97
N VAL A 156 -2.28 24.48 -32.86
CA VAL A 156 -1.48 23.31 -32.49
C VAL A 156 -0.30 23.69 -31.60
N LYS A 157 0.36 24.83 -31.86
CA LYS A 157 1.44 25.34 -30.98
C LYS A 157 0.93 25.65 -29.58
N LYS A 158 -0.24 26.28 -29.46
CA LYS A 158 -0.85 26.60 -28.17
C LYS A 158 -1.25 25.33 -27.41
N GLU A 159 -1.89 24.39 -28.08
CA GLU A 159 -2.26 23.09 -27.48
C GLU A 159 -1.02 22.31 -27.02
N LYS A 160 0.05 22.30 -27.82
CA LYS A 160 1.32 21.67 -27.45
C LYS A 160 1.91 22.30 -26.18
N GLU A 161 1.92 23.62 -26.08
CA GLU A 161 2.48 24.30 -24.91
C GLU A 161 1.61 24.06 -23.67
N GLN A 162 0.29 24.09 -23.82
CA GLN A 162 -0.64 23.76 -22.74
C GLN A 162 -0.42 22.34 -22.22
N LEU A 163 -0.31 21.35 -23.12
CA LEU A 163 -0.01 19.96 -22.75
C LEU A 163 1.35 19.83 -22.05
N ARG A 164 2.34 20.62 -22.47
CA ARG A 164 3.67 20.62 -21.83
C ARG A 164 3.59 21.11 -20.39
N ILE A 165 2.85 22.19 -20.14
CA ILE A 165 2.63 22.75 -18.80
C ILE A 165 1.90 21.72 -17.93
N GLU A 166 0.77 21.20 -18.40
CA GLU A 166 -0.02 20.19 -17.66
C GLU A 166 0.79 18.93 -17.34
N PHE A 167 1.65 18.51 -18.27
CA PHE A 167 2.53 17.36 -18.04
C PHE A 167 3.59 17.66 -16.97
N SER A 168 4.19 18.86 -17.00
CA SER A 168 5.16 19.29 -15.98
C SER A 168 4.54 19.33 -14.59
N GLU A 169 3.37 19.95 -14.45
CA GLU A 169 2.66 20.06 -13.17
C GLU A 169 2.27 18.70 -12.60
N LYS A 170 1.76 17.80 -13.45
CA LYS A 170 1.45 16.42 -13.05
C LYS A 170 2.70 15.66 -12.62
N ASN A 171 3.81 15.84 -13.32
CA ASN A 171 5.06 15.17 -12.99
C ASN A 171 5.65 15.67 -11.66
N GLU A 172 5.59 16.97 -11.40
CA GLU A 172 5.97 17.56 -10.10
C GLU A 172 5.10 17.01 -8.98
N THR A 173 3.77 17.01 -9.15
CA THR A 173 2.82 16.46 -8.17
C THR A 173 3.09 14.98 -7.88
N LEU A 174 3.33 14.17 -8.91
CA LEU A 174 3.65 12.75 -8.75
C LEU A 174 4.98 12.55 -8.01
N THR A 175 5.96 13.41 -8.26
CA THR A 175 7.27 13.36 -7.58
C THR A 175 7.10 13.67 -6.09
N GLU A 176 6.36 14.72 -5.74
CA GLU A 176 6.06 15.06 -4.35
C GLU A 176 5.30 13.94 -3.62
N GLN A 177 4.32 13.32 -4.28
CA GLN A 177 3.57 12.19 -3.73
C GLN A 177 4.47 10.96 -3.50
N LEU A 178 5.38 10.66 -4.42
CA LEU A 178 6.34 9.56 -4.27
C LEU A 178 7.32 9.82 -3.12
N GLU A 179 7.81 11.04 -2.97
CA GLU A 179 8.67 11.41 -1.85
C GLU A 179 7.95 11.31 -0.51
N ALA A 180 6.70 11.78 -0.43
CA ALA A 180 5.87 11.65 0.77
C ALA A 180 5.63 10.17 1.12
N LEU A 181 5.25 9.35 0.13
CA LEU A 181 5.02 7.92 0.32
C LEU A 181 6.29 7.18 0.76
N THR A 182 7.47 7.59 0.24
CA THR A 182 8.76 7.02 0.65
C THR A 182 9.05 7.33 2.12
N LYS A 183 8.82 8.57 2.57
CA LYS A 183 8.99 8.96 3.97
C LYS A 183 8.04 8.18 4.90
N ASP A 184 6.78 8.04 4.51
CA ASP A 184 5.79 7.27 5.27
C ASP A 184 6.21 5.79 5.37
N PHE A 185 6.73 5.22 4.28
CA PHE A 185 7.23 3.84 4.28
C PHE A 185 8.42 3.65 5.22
N GLU A 186 9.39 4.57 5.20
CA GLU A 186 10.53 4.56 6.13
C GLU A 186 10.09 4.69 7.60
N ALA A 187 9.10 5.54 7.88
CA ALA A 187 8.53 5.70 9.22
C ALA A 187 7.91 4.38 9.72
N VAL A 188 7.06 3.75 8.89
CA VAL A 188 6.43 2.46 9.21
C VAL A 188 7.47 1.36 9.39
N GLU A 189 8.54 1.33 8.58
CA GLU A 189 9.61 0.35 8.73
C GLU A 189 10.34 0.51 10.08
N ASN A 190 10.58 1.75 10.50
CA ASN A 190 11.23 2.04 11.78
C ASN A 190 10.34 1.66 12.97
N GLU A 191 9.04 1.99 12.93
CA GLU A 191 8.07 1.57 13.94
C GLU A 191 8.00 0.04 14.05
N ASN A 192 8.00 -0.67 12.93
CA ASN A 192 8.00 -2.13 12.92
C ASN A 192 9.28 -2.73 13.52
N LYS A 193 10.45 -2.13 13.27
CA LYS A 193 11.71 -2.52 13.92
C LYS A 193 11.68 -2.30 15.43
N GLU A 194 11.05 -1.23 15.90
CA GLU A 194 10.90 -0.94 17.32
C GLU A 194 9.94 -1.91 18.01
N LEU A 195 8.77 -2.15 17.40
CA LEU A 195 7.79 -3.12 17.90
C LEU A 195 8.39 -4.53 18.00
N LYS A 196 9.20 -4.96 17.03
CA LYS A 196 9.92 -6.24 17.10
C LYS A 196 10.87 -6.30 18.29
N ARG A 197 11.65 -5.25 18.55
CA ARG A 197 12.54 -5.17 19.72
C ARG A 197 11.76 -5.26 21.03
N SER A 198 10.69 -4.49 21.18
CA SER A 198 9.84 -4.54 22.37
C SER A 198 9.19 -5.91 22.57
N LEU A 199 8.80 -6.59 21.50
CA LEU A 199 8.25 -7.95 21.58
C LEU A 199 9.30 -8.97 22.07
N GLU A 200 10.54 -8.87 21.61
CA GLU A 200 11.65 -9.70 22.07
C GLU A 200 11.95 -9.46 23.57
N GLU A 201 11.99 -8.20 24.00
CA GLU A 201 12.16 -7.82 25.42
C GLU A 201 11.03 -8.38 26.30
N LEU A 202 9.77 -8.23 25.88
CA LEU A 202 8.63 -8.80 26.60
C LEU A 202 8.69 -10.34 26.67
N THR A 203 9.13 -10.97 25.58
CA THR A 203 9.27 -12.44 25.53
C THR A 203 10.35 -12.93 26.49
N THR A 204 11.49 -12.26 26.54
CA THR A 204 12.59 -12.60 27.48
C THR A 204 12.17 -12.38 28.93
N SER A 205 11.53 -11.24 29.24
CA SER A 205 10.99 -10.95 30.57
C SER A 205 9.97 -12.00 31.04
N ASN A 206 9.02 -12.37 30.18
CA ASN A 206 8.02 -13.39 30.49
C ASN A 206 8.67 -14.77 30.76
N ASN A 207 9.71 -15.14 30.01
CA ASN A 207 10.44 -16.37 30.26
C ASN A 207 11.17 -16.36 31.61
N SER A 208 11.76 -15.23 32.00
CA SER A 208 12.35 -15.06 33.34
C SER A 208 11.31 -15.24 34.44
N LEU A 209 10.17 -14.54 34.33
CA LEU A 209 9.09 -14.64 35.32
C LEU A 209 8.55 -16.07 35.46
N LYS A 210 8.45 -16.82 34.35
CA LYS A 210 8.07 -18.25 34.41
C LYS A 210 9.09 -19.09 35.18
N GLN A 211 10.38 -18.80 35.05
CA GLN A 211 11.42 -19.48 35.82
C GLN A 211 11.30 -19.16 37.31
N ASP A 212 11.10 -17.89 37.66
CA ASP A 212 10.93 -17.44 39.04
C ASP A 212 9.71 -18.09 39.70
N ILE A 213 8.57 -18.12 39.00
CA ILE A 213 7.35 -18.80 39.46
C ILE A 213 7.61 -20.28 39.74
N ASN A 214 8.35 -20.96 38.86
CA ASN A 214 8.68 -22.37 39.05
C ASN A 214 9.60 -22.58 40.26
N SER A 215 10.55 -21.67 40.48
CA SER A 215 11.42 -21.69 41.66
C SER A 215 10.62 -21.52 42.95
N ILE A 216 9.78 -20.49 43.02
CA ILE A 216 8.92 -20.20 44.18
C ILE A 216 7.98 -21.39 44.47
N LYS A 217 7.41 -22.00 43.43
CA LYS A 217 6.53 -23.17 43.59
C LYS A 217 7.28 -24.35 44.23
N LYS A 218 8.54 -24.56 43.86
CA LYS A 218 9.39 -25.61 44.46
C LYS A 218 9.70 -25.30 45.92
N GLU A 219 10.09 -24.06 46.23
CA GLU A 219 10.36 -23.63 47.60
C GLU A 219 9.12 -23.75 48.50
N MET A 220 7.95 -23.34 47.99
CA MET A 220 6.68 -23.48 48.70
C MET A 220 6.33 -24.95 48.96
N GLY A 221 6.62 -25.83 48.00
CA GLY A 221 6.47 -27.28 48.19
C GLY A 221 7.36 -27.82 49.32
N ASN A 222 8.62 -27.40 49.33
CA ASN A 222 9.57 -27.78 50.38
C ASN A 222 9.16 -27.24 51.75
N LEU A 223 8.72 -25.98 51.83
CA LEU A 223 8.27 -25.35 53.06
C LEU A 223 7.03 -26.07 53.62
N LYS A 224 6.06 -26.40 52.76
CA LYS A 224 4.86 -27.16 53.16
C LYS A 224 5.22 -28.54 53.71
N ALA A 225 6.17 -29.23 53.08
CA ALA A 225 6.66 -30.52 53.58
C ALA A 225 7.41 -30.38 54.91
N GLY A 226 8.22 -29.33 55.07
CA GLY A 226 8.91 -29.01 56.32
C GLY A 226 7.93 -28.72 57.46
N HIS A 227 6.93 -27.87 57.20
CA HIS A 227 5.85 -27.57 58.15
C HIS A 227 5.12 -28.82 58.59
N LYS A 228 4.74 -29.70 57.65
CA LYS A 228 4.08 -30.98 57.97
C LYS A 228 4.92 -31.83 58.94
N LYS A 229 6.22 -31.97 58.68
CA LYS A 229 7.14 -32.72 59.55
C LYS A 229 7.25 -32.09 60.94
N ILE A 230 7.22 -30.76 61.05
CA ILE A 230 7.25 -30.08 62.35
C ILE A 230 5.96 -30.34 63.12
N CYS A 231 4.79 -30.24 62.47
CA CYS A 231 3.50 -30.57 63.09
C CYS A 231 3.48 -32.03 63.59
N GLU A 232 3.87 -32.99 62.74
CA GLU A 232 3.94 -34.41 63.13
C GLU A 232 4.87 -34.62 64.35
N LYS A 233 6.01 -33.93 64.41
CA LYS A 233 6.92 -33.99 65.56
C LYS A 233 6.32 -33.36 66.82
N LEU A 234 5.59 -32.26 66.68
CA LEU A 234 4.96 -31.57 67.81
C LEU A 234 3.83 -32.43 68.40
N GLU A 235 2.96 -32.97 67.55
CA GLU A 235 1.91 -33.91 67.97
C GLU A 235 2.49 -35.13 68.70
N CYS A 236 3.60 -35.70 68.19
CA CYS A 236 4.32 -36.78 68.87
C CYS A 236 4.83 -36.38 70.26
N LYS A 237 5.35 -35.16 70.43
CA LYS A 237 5.81 -34.64 71.72
C LYS A 237 4.65 -34.44 72.69
N GLU A 238 3.57 -33.81 72.23
CA GLU A 238 2.36 -33.60 73.05
C GLU A 238 1.79 -34.93 73.55
N ALA A 239 1.70 -35.94 72.68
CA ALA A 239 1.26 -37.28 73.04
C ALA A 239 2.16 -37.94 74.09
N ARG A 240 3.49 -37.89 73.93
CA ARG A 240 4.45 -38.45 74.89
C ARG A 240 4.36 -37.77 76.26
N LEU A 241 4.24 -36.44 76.29
CA LEU A 241 4.04 -35.67 77.52
C LEU A 241 2.74 -36.06 78.23
N ALA A 242 1.63 -36.15 77.49
CA ALA A 242 0.33 -36.55 78.02
C ALA A 242 0.34 -37.98 78.58
N LEU A 243 0.91 -38.94 77.84
CA LEU A 243 1.00 -40.34 78.27
C LEU A 243 1.85 -40.49 79.53
N GLY A 244 3.00 -39.82 79.63
CA GLY A 244 3.80 -39.85 80.86
C GLY A 244 3.10 -39.17 82.03
N GLN A 245 2.27 -38.15 81.78
CA GLN A 245 1.47 -37.51 82.83
C GLN A 245 0.37 -38.47 83.33
N ILE A 246 -0.28 -39.21 82.43
CA ILE A 246 -1.25 -40.27 82.78
C ILE A 246 -0.57 -41.37 83.60
N ALA A 247 0.63 -41.82 83.20
CA ALA A 247 1.39 -42.80 83.95
C ALA A 247 1.67 -42.33 85.39
N TRP A 248 2.05 -41.06 85.56
CA TRP A 248 2.25 -40.47 86.89
C TRP A 248 0.96 -40.38 87.71
N LEU A 249 -0.16 -39.97 87.09
CA LEU A 249 -1.47 -39.92 87.74
C LEU A 249 -1.96 -41.31 88.15
N LEU A 250 -1.75 -42.33 87.32
CA LEU A 250 -2.12 -43.71 87.65
C LEU A 250 -1.36 -44.20 88.88
N GLU A 251 -0.04 -43.96 88.96
CA GLU A 251 0.73 -44.31 90.17
C GLU A 251 0.22 -43.58 91.42
N ALA A 252 -0.19 -42.31 91.28
CA ALA A 252 -0.75 -41.53 92.37
C ALA A 252 -2.11 -42.07 92.85
N GLU A 253 -2.99 -42.47 91.93
CA GLU A 253 -4.27 -43.09 92.27
C GLU A 253 -4.09 -44.49 92.89
N ILE A 254 -3.15 -45.28 92.37
CA ILE A 254 -2.74 -46.56 93.00
C ILE A 254 -2.28 -46.30 94.43
N TRP A 255 -1.43 -45.29 94.65
CA TRP A 255 -0.97 -44.93 96.00
C TRP A 255 -2.13 -44.60 96.93
N LYS A 256 -3.05 -43.72 96.51
CA LYS A 256 -4.22 -43.33 97.32
C LYS A 256 -5.11 -44.54 97.65
N ALA A 257 -5.31 -45.44 96.70
CA ALA A 257 -6.11 -46.64 96.90
C ALA A 257 -5.49 -47.62 97.92
N VAL A 258 -4.16 -47.80 97.87
CA VAL A 258 -3.44 -48.75 98.72
C VAL A 258 -3.08 -48.15 100.09
N LEU A 259 -2.69 -46.88 100.12
CA LEU A 259 -2.14 -46.14 101.28
C LEU A 259 -2.79 -44.75 101.43
N PRO A 260 -4.10 -44.64 101.69
CA PRO A 260 -4.82 -43.36 101.74
C PRO A 260 -4.31 -42.42 102.85
N ASP A 261 -3.87 -42.99 103.98
CA ASP A 261 -3.45 -42.23 105.16
C ASP A 261 -1.94 -41.91 105.17
N LYS A 262 -1.21 -42.26 104.11
CA LYS A 262 0.24 -42.02 104.01
C LYS A 262 0.56 -40.94 102.99
N THR A 263 1.58 -40.15 103.32
CA THR A 263 2.11 -39.12 102.41
C THR A 263 2.76 -39.76 101.19
N MET A 264 2.32 -39.34 100.00
CA MET A 264 2.84 -39.82 98.73
C MET A 264 4.27 -39.34 98.50
N GLY A 265 5.15 -40.26 98.06
CA GLY A 265 6.51 -39.91 97.65
C GLY A 265 6.53 -38.99 96.43
N LYS A 266 7.51 -38.09 96.34
CA LYS A 266 7.64 -37.14 95.22
C LYS A 266 8.12 -37.81 93.92
N THR A 267 8.88 -38.89 94.02
CA THR A 267 9.46 -39.63 92.88
C THR A 267 9.37 -41.14 93.10
N GLY A 268 9.11 -41.88 92.01
CA GLY A 268 8.98 -43.33 92.06
C GLY A 268 7.88 -43.78 93.02
N ILE A 269 6.65 -43.28 92.82
CA ILE A 269 5.50 -43.49 93.71
C ILE A 269 5.25 -44.98 93.93
N LEU A 270 5.16 -45.75 92.84
CA LEU A 270 4.92 -47.19 92.90
C LEU A 270 6.07 -47.95 93.57
N PHE A 271 7.32 -47.59 93.27
CA PHE A 271 8.50 -48.19 93.90
C PHE A 271 8.53 -47.92 95.41
N SER A 272 8.21 -46.68 95.80
CA SER A 272 8.13 -46.26 97.21
C SER A 272 7.03 -47.02 97.95
N MET A 273 5.87 -47.23 97.31
CA MET A 273 4.77 -48.02 97.86
C MET A 273 5.19 -49.48 98.08
N LYS A 274 5.74 -50.12 97.05
CA LYS A 274 6.25 -51.50 97.12
C LYS A 274 7.32 -51.65 98.22
N ARG A 275 8.23 -50.67 98.32
CA ARG A 275 9.25 -50.64 99.38
C ARG A 275 8.63 -50.50 100.78
N TRP A 276 7.59 -49.68 100.93
CA TRP A 276 6.89 -49.50 102.20
C TRP A 276 6.17 -50.78 102.64
N LEU A 277 5.45 -51.44 101.73
CA LEU A 277 4.78 -52.72 101.97
C LEU A 277 5.79 -53.81 102.40
N LYS A 278 6.97 -53.86 101.77
CA LYS A 278 8.02 -54.84 102.09
C LYS A 278 8.69 -54.62 103.45
N LYS A 279 8.76 -53.39 103.96
CA LYS A 279 9.52 -53.04 105.17
C LYS A 279 8.76 -53.30 106.48
N ASN A 280 7.43 -53.31 106.47
CA ASN A 280 6.61 -53.29 107.70
C ASN A 280 5.70 -54.53 107.83
N THR A 281 6.25 -55.74 107.67
CA THR A 281 5.50 -56.99 107.44
C THR A 281 4.55 -57.42 108.57
N SER A 282 4.69 -56.88 109.79
CA SER A 282 3.94 -57.33 110.98
C SER A 282 2.89 -56.33 111.50
N SER A 283 2.68 -55.20 110.82
CA SER A 283 1.67 -54.22 111.23
C SER A 283 0.29 -54.56 110.64
N PRO A 284 -0.82 -54.46 111.43
CA PRO A 284 -2.18 -54.64 110.91
C PRO A 284 -2.51 -53.71 109.73
N GLU A 285 -1.96 -52.49 109.73
CA GLU A 285 -2.12 -51.50 108.67
C GLU A 285 -1.52 -51.97 107.34
N VAL A 286 -0.40 -52.69 107.40
CA VAL A 286 0.34 -53.18 106.22
C VAL A 286 -0.34 -54.41 105.65
N ILE A 287 -0.88 -55.29 106.49
CA ILE A 287 -1.70 -56.43 106.03
C ILE A 287 -2.94 -55.92 105.27
N ALA A 288 -3.60 -54.88 105.79
CA ALA A 288 -4.74 -54.26 105.12
C ALA A 288 -4.34 -53.55 103.81
N ALA A 289 -3.20 -52.87 103.77
CA ALA A 289 -2.67 -52.26 102.54
C ALA A 289 -2.25 -53.32 101.50
N GLN A 290 -1.63 -54.41 101.93
CA GLN A 290 -1.24 -55.52 101.06
C GLN A 290 -2.47 -56.17 100.42
N LYS A 291 -3.54 -56.41 101.21
CA LYS A 291 -4.82 -56.90 100.68
C LYS A 291 -5.41 -55.94 99.64
N ARG A 292 -5.42 -54.62 99.92
CA ARG A 292 -5.88 -53.60 98.95
C ARG A 292 -5.06 -53.62 97.66
N TRP A 293 -3.75 -53.80 97.75
CA TRP A 293 -2.87 -53.93 96.59
C TRP A 293 -3.15 -55.19 95.78
N ASP A 294 -3.35 -56.34 96.44
CA ASP A 294 -3.65 -57.60 95.75
C ASP A 294 -5.04 -57.57 95.08
N ASP A 295 -6.05 -57.00 95.75
CA ASP A 295 -7.37 -56.76 95.16
C ASP A 295 -7.31 -55.78 93.98
N LEU A 296 -6.54 -54.71 94.09
CA LEU A 296 -6.34 -53.74 93.02
C LEU A 296 -5.65 -54.37 91.81
N LYS A 297 -4.57 -55.16 92.03
CA LYS A 297 -3.89 -55.89 90.96
C LYS A 297 -4.84 -56.82 90.22
N ARG A 298 -5.66 -57.58 90.94
CA ARG A 298 -6.67 -58.47 90.35
C ARG A 298 -7.70 -57.69 89.53
N THR A 299 -8.16 -56.55 90.04
CA THR A 299 -9.16 -55.70 89.38
C THR A 299 -8.62 -55.06 88.10
N LEU A 300 -7.38 -54.56 88.15
CA LEU A 300 -6.70 -53.92 87.01
C LEU A 300 -6.10 -54.92 86.03
N LYS A 301 -6.14 -56.23 86.34
CA LYS A 301 -5.40 -57.27 85.61
C LYS A 301 -3.91 -56.93 85.49
N TRP A 302 -3.35 -56.50 86.61
CA TRP A 302 -1.98 -56.02 86.70
C TRP A 302 -0.98 -57.17 86.51
N ASP A 303 -0.31 -57.16 85.38
CA ASP A 303 0.94 -57.86 85.14
C ASP A 303 2.12 -57.06 85.74
N GLU A 304 2.90 -57.70 86.61
CA GLU A 304 3.91 -57.02 87.40
C GLU A 304 5.08 -56.52 86.56
N ASP A 305 5.48 -57.25 85.52
CA ASP A 305 6.61 -56.90 84.68
C ASP A 305 6.17 -55.93 83.59
N ASP A 306 5.14 -56.29 82.80
CA ASP A 306 4.70 -55.52 81.65
C ASP A 306 4.19 -54.12 82.03
N HIS A 307 3.35 -54.01 83.07
CA HIS A 307 2.80 -52.70 83.44
C HIS A 307 3.81 -51.82 84.17
N THR A 308 4.69 -52.42 84.99
CA THR A 308 5.75 -51.65 85.66
C THR A 308 6.73 -51.10 84.63
N ASP A 309 7.12 -51.90 83.64
CA ASP A 309 8.01 -51.48 82.56
C ASP A 309 7.33 -50.45 81.65
N ALA A 310 6.06 -50.65 81.27
CA ALA A 310 5.32 -49.67 80.49
C ALA A 310 5.24 -48.30 81.20
N LEU A 311 4.93 -48.28 82.51
CA LEU A 311 4.90 -47.03 83.29
C LEU A 311 6.27 -46.37 83.38
N LYS A 312 7.34 -47.16 83.53
CA LYS A 312 8.71 -46.65 83.53
C LYS A 312 9.04 -46.02 82.18
N CYS A 313 8.78 -46.72 81.08
CA CYS A 313 8.99 -46.23 79.71
C CYS A 313 8.22 -44.92 79.46
N LEU A 314 6.94 -44.85 79.80
CA LEU A 314 6.13 -43.63 79.60
C LEU A 314 6.66 -42.43 80.40
N LYS A 315 7.12 -42.66 81.63
CA LYS A 315 7.71 -41.59 82.46
C LYS A 315 9.07 -41.12 81.94
N GLU A 316 9.92 -42.03 81.45
CA GLU A 316 11.20 -41.64 80.82
C GLU A 316 10.94 -40.86 79.51
N LEU A 317 9.99 -41.29 78.67
CA LEU A 317 9.61 -40.54 77.46
C LEU A 317 9.15 -39.11 77.77
N ARG A 318 8.34 -38.92 78.82
CA ARG A 318 7.96 -37.56 79.28
C ARG A 318 9.17 -36.79 79.78
N LYS A 319 10.10 -37.44 80.49
CA LYS A 319 11.30 -36.78 81.01
C LYS A 319 12.20 -36.29 79.87
N GLU A 320 12.37 -37.07 78.81
CA GLU A 320 13.12 -36.67 77.61
C GLU A 320 12.56 -35.39 76.97
N ASP A 321 11.23 -35.27 76.86
CA ASP A 321 10.59 -34.10 76.25
C ASP A 321 10.42 -32.91 77.19
N ALA A 322 10.09 -33.15 78.46
CA ALA A 322 9.87 -32.11 79.46
C ALA A 322 11.18 -31.54 80.05
N HIS A 323 12.23 -32.36 80.07
CA HIS A 323 13.53 -32.05 80.65
C HIS A 323 14.65 -32.52 79.71
N PRO A 324 14.77 -31.92 78.51
CA PRO A 324 15.80 -32.32 77.56
C PRO A 324 17.20 -32.14 78.16
N GLU A 325 18.03 -33.18 78.06
CA GLU A 325 19.38 -33.18 78.66
C GLU A 325 20.31 -32.12 78.06
N ASN A 326 20.11 -31.80 76.77
CA ASN A 326 20.89 -30.83 76.02
C ASN A 326 20.02 -29.64 75.61
N VAL A 327 19.80 -28.72 76.55
CA VAL A 327 19.22 -27.41 76.23
C VAL A 327 20.28 -26.54 75.59
N ASP A 328 20.01 -26.11 74.37
CA ASP A 328 20.74 -25.03 73.71
C ASP A 328 20.37 -23.70 74.38
N LEU A 329 21.32 -23.17 75.15
CA LEU A 329 21.14 -21.95 75.95
C LEU A 329 21.01 -20.71 75.07
N GLU A 330 21.58 -20.71 73.87
CA GLU A 330 21.50 -19.58 72.93
C GLU A 330 20.11 -19.51 72.30
N VAL A 331 19.56 -20.67 71.92
CA VAL A 331 18.16 -20.78 71.46
C VAL A 331 17.19 -20.39 72.58
N ALA A 332 17.43 -20.86 73.81
CA ALA A 332 16.60 -20.51 74.96
C ALA A 332 16.62 -19.01 75.25
N ARG A 333 17.80 -18.37 75.21
CA ARG A 333 17.96 -16.92 75.38
C ARG A 333 17.24 -16.15 74.28
N LYS A 334 17.38 -16.57 73.02
CA LYS A 334 16.69 -15.94 71.89
C LYS A 334 15.17 -16.02 72.04
N GLN A 335 14.63 -17.19 72.42
CA GLN A 335 13.20 -17.37 72.65
C GLN A 335 12.68 -16.57 73.85
N LEU A 336 13.50 -16.35 74.87
CA LEU A 336 13.16 -15.51 76.01
C LEU A 336 13.03 -14.03 75.62
N ILE A 337 13.91 -13.54 74.75
CA ILE A 337 13.92 -12.15 74.28
C ILE A 337 12.78 -11.91 73.27
N GLU A 338 12.65 -12.79 72.29
CA GLU A 338 11.68 -12.65 71.18
C GLU A 338 10.25 -13.11 71.56
N GLY A 339 10.12 -13.92 72.61
CA GLY A 339 8.86 -14.51 73.03
C GLY A 339 8.06 -13.66 74.02
N ASN A 340 6.73 -13.83 73.99
CA ASN A 340 5.79 -13.29 74.99
C ASN A 340 5.42 -14.32 76.07
N HIS A 341 6.28 -15.32 76.28
CA HIS A 341 5.97 -16.47 77.15
C HIS A 341 6.31 -16.23 78.63
N VAL A 342 7.05 -15.16 78.93
CA VAL A 342 7.53 -14.81 80.27
C VAL A 342 7.28 -13.33 80.49
N ALA A 343 6.79 -12.96 81.68
CA ALA A 343 6.60 -11.56 82.03
C ALA A 343 7.93 -10.81 81.98
N GLU A 344 7.91 -9.54 81.55
CA GLU A 344 9.14 -8.78 81.29
C GLU A 344 10.06 -8.69 82.53
N MET A 345 9.47 -8.65 83.73
CA MET A 345 10.20 -8.66 84.99
C MET A 345 10.93 -9.98 85.26
N ASP A 346 10.38 -11.09 84.79
CA ASP A 346 10.94 -12.43 84.99
C ASP A 346 11.97 -12.77 83.89
N LYS A 347 11.94 -12.08 82.75
CA LYS A 347 12.94 -12.26 81.68
C LYS A 347 14.36 -12.02 82.17
N LYS A 348 14.58 -10.92 82.89
CA LYS A 348 15.90 -10.59 83.44
C LYS A 348 16.40 -11.70 84.38
N THR A 349 15.54 -12.19 85.27
CA THR A 349 15.88 -13.28 86.18
C THR A 349 16.17 -14.58 85.42
N CYS A 350 15.44 -14.88 84.35
CA CYS A 350 15.73 -16.01 83.47
C CYS A 350 17.07 -15.87 82.73
N GLU A 351 17.43 -14.67 82.27
CA GLU A 351 18.76 -14.41 81.69
C GLU A 351 19.88 -14.62 82.71
N ASP A 352 19.73 -14.09 83.92
CA ASP A 352 20.69 -14.27 85.01
C ASP A 352 20.90 -15.78 85.29
N ILE A 353 19.81 -16.57 85.30
CA ILE A 353 19.89 -18.03 85.47
C ILE A 353 20.65 -18.70 84.30
N ILE A 354 20.43 -18.26 83.05
CA ILE A 354 21.17 -18.78 81.90
C ILE A 354 22.67 -18.51 82.07
N ASP A 355 23.05 -17.31 82.48
CA ASP A 355 24.46 -16.93 82.71
C ASP A 355 25.09 -17.72 83.86
N MET A 356 24.34 -17.97 84.94
CA MET A 356 24.78 -18.84 86.02
C MET A 356 25.05 -20.27 85.52
N ILE A 357 24.22 -20.81 84.62
CA ILE A 357 24.43 -22.15 84.04
C ILE A 357 25.67 -22.17 83.14
N VAL A 358 25.86 -21.16 82.29
CA VAL A 358 27.07 -21.04 81.43
C VAL A 358 28.32 -21.03 82.30
N THR A 359 28.35 -20.15 83.31
CA THR A 359 29.48 -20.04 84.25
C THR A 359 29.74 -21.37 84.97
N ALA A 360 28.69 -22.06 85.43
CA ALA A 360 28.83 -23.35 86.09
C ALA A 360 29.40 -24.44 85.16
N ARG A 361 29.01 -24.45 83.88
CA ARG A 361 29.55 -25.39 82.87
C ARG A 361 31.03 -25.12 82.60
N GLU A 362 31.43 -23.86 82.44
CA GLU A 362 32.83 -23.47 82.22
C GLU A 362 33.73 -23.87 83.40
N LEU A 363 33.26 -23.65 84.63
CA LEU A 363 33.97 -24.07 85.84
C LEU A 363 34.14 -25.60 85.95
N ASN A 364 33.14 -26.37 85.51
CA ASN A 364 33.20 -27.83 85.52
C ASN A 364 34.14 -28.38 84.43
N ASN A 365 34.22 -27.70 83.29
CA ASN A 365 35.11 -28.08 82.18
C ASN A 365 36.58 -27.63 82.39
N SER A 366 36.82 -26.77 83.38
CA SER A 366 38.16 -26.27 83.74
C SER A 366 38.86 -27.12 84.82
N LYS A 367 38.24 -28.21 85.27
CA LYS A 367 38.79 -29.22 86.19
C LYS A 367 39.08 -30.50 85.43
#